data_AF-A0A355G6N6-F1
#
_entry.id   AF-A0A355G6N6-F1
#
_cell.length_a   1.000
_cell.length_b   1.000
_cell.length_c   1.000
_cell.angle_alpha   90.00
_cell.angle_beta   90.00
_cell.angle_gamma   90.00
#
_symmetry.space_group_name_H-M   'P 1'
#
loop_
_entity.id
_entity.type
_entity.pdbx_description
1 polymer ?
#
loop_
_entity_poly.entity_id
_entity_poly.type
_entity_poly.pdbx_seq_one_letter_code
_entity_poly.pdbx_strand_id
1 'polypeptide(L)'
;MVLCHIRTLILLAVCGVGNLTSTLEASLKTIVIDSESHEIKEKVTYSKTFSSQINATEFALLFDQDLQKQSSGGYWNVHINGKLLGRLEAHTPQIGADKKHDGFHHIGFAVPANVLKNGENRVTIGGRGQPAVLRNIELEPHPLKQALQLEAVTVKVSTPEGQPVPARITVVNHRGQLAKLYNARQPTTAVRPGILYTLGTGDTFELPPGKYTLYATRGMEWGVARQPIVVENNKTQNQTLVISHEVDTTGFIACDSHIHTLPGSGHGNATFEERMITIAGEGIEVAVATDHNHISDYTPYQKAAGTQTHFHSISGDEITTHNGHFTAFPFDPAKSVPGGVKGRNPLFLKDDNWDELIADMRKKGAEVIILNHPYWPSIPKGPFGRFHFNRSTGKWSEGPTFNFNGYEVVQPANETPDFFYALEDWMSVINRGLKLTAVGATDSHTVNDPVGQARTYLNSHTDNISHIDRQEVYRAFTEGRATASAGIFAILKINEHFGMG
;
A
#
# COMPACT_ATOMS: atom_id res chain seq x y z
N MET A 1 -48.69 -17.68 -83.81
CA MET A 1 -48.74 -18.68 -82.72
C MET A 1 -49.06 -17.93 -81.44
N VAL A 2 -50.13 -18.33 -80.78
CA VAL A 2 -50.89 -17.62 -79.74
C VAL A 2 -50.37 -17.96 -78.33
N LEU A 3 -50.66 -17.07 -77.38
CA LEU A 3 -50.87 -17.22 -75.91
C LEU A 3 -49.99 -16.22 -75.13
N CYS A 4 -50.44 -15.50 -74.10
CA CYS A 4 -51.77 -15.20 -73.56
C CYS A 4 -51.59 -14.08 -72.52
N HIS A 5 -52.63 -13.28 -72.31
CA HIS A 5 -52.77 -12.22 -71.30
C HIS A 5 -52.64 -12.72 -69.85
N ILE A 6 -52.36 -11.80 -68.90
CA ILE A 6 -53.29 -11.42 -67.82
C ILE A 6 -52.79 -10.17 -67.06
N ARG A 7 -53.75 -9.28 -66.79
CA ARG A 7 -53.71 -8.03 -66.00
C ARG A 7 -53.41 -8.28 -64.51
N THR A 8 -53.06 -7.25 -63.74
CA THR A 8 -53.90 -6.72 -62.63
C THR A 8 -53.27 -5.47 -62.00
N LEU A 9 -54.11 -4.44 -61.84
CA LEU A 9 -53.91 -3.19 -61.11
C LEU A 9 -54.53 -3.38 -59.71
N ILE A 10 -53.82 -3.11 -58.61
CA ILE A 10 -54.43 -2.93 -57.26
C ILE A 10 -53.78 -1.74 -56.55
N LEU A 11 -54.66 -0.88 -56.06
CA LEU A 11 -54.49 0.34 -55.26
C LEU A 11 -54.47 -0.01 -53.74
N LEU A 12 -54.01 0.95 -52.92
CA LEU A 12 -54.06 1.02 -51.43
C LEU A 12 -52.95 0.23 -50.70
N ALA A 13 -52.30 0.72 -49.64
CA ALA A 13 -52.76 1.67 -48.62
C ALA A 13 -51.59 2.49 -48.05
N VAL A 14 -51.86 3.77 -47.79
CA VAL A 14 -51.08 4.64 -46.91
C VAL A 14 -51.24 4.11 -45.49
N CYS A 15 -50.17 3.57 -44.91
CA CYS A 15 -50.05 3.36 -43.48
C CYS A 15 -48.79 4.10 -43.01
N GLY A 16 -49.02 5.19 -42.28
CA GLY A 16 -47.98 5.91 -41.57
C GLY A 16 -47.31 4.98 -40.57
N VAL A 17 -46.03 4.71 -40.80
CA VAL A 17 -45.11 4.35 -39.73
C VAL A 17 -44.28 5.59 -39.50
N GLY A 18 -44.81 6.46 -38.64
CA GLY A 18 -43.99 7.48 -37.99
C GLY A 18 -42.96 6.75 -37.15
N ASN A 19 -41.75 6.56 -37.71
CA ASN A 19 -40.57 6.29 -36.91
C ASN A 19 -40.27 7.56 -36.10
N LEU A 20 -40.96 7.69 -34.97
CA LEU A 20 -40.57 8.48 -33.83
C LEU A 20 -39.34 7.82 -33.19
N THR A 21 -38.20 7.90 -33.87
CA THR A 21 -36.87 7.70 -33.27
C THR A 21 -36.01 8.94 -33.48
N SER A 22 -36.66 10.11 -33.41
CA SER A 22 -36.00 11.40 -33.23
C SER A 22 -36.61 12.11 -32.02
N THR A 23 -36.62 11.45 -30.86
CA THR A 23 -36.52 12.22 -29.62
C THR A 23 -35.14 12.81 -29.64
N LEU A 24 -35.07 14.11 -29.94
CA LEU A 24 -33.90 14.94 -29.68
C LEU A 24 -33.24 14.47 -28.38
N GLU A 25 -31.99 14.01 -28.47
CA GLU A 25 -31.07 14.17 -27.35
C GLU A 25 -30.97 15.67 -27.11
N ALA A 26 -31.89 16.21 -26.30
CA ALA A 26 -31.61 17.46 -25.62
C ALA A 26 -30.33 17.15 -24.85
N SER A 27 -29.19 17.71 -25.30
CA SER A 27 -27.91 17.50 -24.64
C SER A 27 -28.13 17.80 -23.16
N LEU A 28 -28.13 16.76 -22.33
CA LEU A 28 -28.26 16.94 -20.90
C LEU A 28 -27.10 17.86 -20.52
N LYS A 29 -27.43 18.98 -19.88
CA LYS A 29 -26.42 19.96 -19.47
C LYS A 29 -25.82 19.53 -18.14
N THR A 30 -24.54 19.83 -17.95
CA THR A 30 -23.87 19.78 -16.65
C THR A 30 -24.69 20.51 -15.60
N ILE A 31 -24.86 19.88 -14.44
CA ILE A 31 -25.53 20.48 -13.29
C ILE A 31 -24.44 20.93 -12.31
N VAL A 32 -24.29 22.26 -12.14
CA VAL A 32 -23.45 22.82 -11.09
C VAL A 32 -24.17 22.64 -9.75
N ILE A 33 -23.62 21.80 -8.88
CA ILE A 33 -24.18 21.54 -7.54
C ILE A 33 -23.67 22.60 -6.57
N ASP A 34 -22.37 22.90 -6.62
CA ASP A 34 -21.74 23.84 -5.71
C ASP A 34 -20.40 24.36 -6.26
N SER A 35 -20.26 25.67 -6.43
CA SER A 35 -19.01 26.29 -6.86
C SER A 35 -18.13 26.75 -5.69
N GLU A 36 -18.65 26.75 -4.47
CA GLU A 36 -17.93 27.24 -3.30
C GLU A 36 -16.88 26.24 -2.78
N SER A 37 -15.93 26.74 -1.98
CA SER A 37 -14.93 25.91 -1.32
C SER A 37 -15.36 25.53 0.08
N HIS A 38 -15.23 24.25 0.41
CA HIS A 38 -15.65 23.68 1.70
C HIS A 38 -14.52 22.85 2.31
N GLU A 39 -14.09 23.23 3.51
CA GLU A 39 -13.19 22.42 4.33
C GLU A 39 -13.99 21.34 5.08
N ILE A 40 -13.58 20.08 4.95
CA ILE A 40 -14.05 18.97 5.76
C ILE A 40 -12.93 18.52 6.70
N LYS A 41 -13.24 18.42 7.99
CA LYS A 41 -12.31 17.99 9.04
C LYS A 41 -13.09 17.49 10.25
N GLU A 42 -12.50 16.54 10.99
CA GLU A 42 -13.10 16.00 12.22
C GLU A 42 -14.54 15.49 12.03
N LYS A 43 -15.53 16.24 12.53
CA LYS A 43 -16.98 15.94 12.43
C LYS A 43 -17.69 16.73 11.32
N VAL A 44 -17.00 17.69 10.69
CA VAL A 44 -17.54 18.49 9.60
C VAL A 44 -17.62 17.62 8.36
N THR A 45 -18.81 17.54 7.77
CA THR A 45 -19.09 16.80 6.54
C THR A 45 -19.70 17.76 5.52
N TYR A 46 -19.56 17.44 4.24
CA TYR A 46 -20.19 18.18 3.17
C TYR A 46 -21.54 17.53 2.80
N SER A 47 -22.60 18.32 2.65
CA SER A 47 -23.90 17.86 2.17
C SER A 47 -24.62 18.97 1.43
N LYS A 48 -25.04 18.72 0.19
CA LYS A 48 -25.79 19.66 -0.64
C LYS A 48 -26.90 18.95 -1.40
N THR A 49 -28.03 19.62 -1.58
CA THR A 49 -29.12 19.15 -2.43
C THR A 49 -29.05 19.78 -3.81
N PHE A 50 -29.52 19.06 -4.81
CA PHE A 50 -29.62 19.54 -6.19
C PHE A 50 -30.82 18.88 -6.88
N SER A 51 -31.31 19.49 -7.95
CA SER A 51 -32.39 18.90 -8.75
C SER A 51 -31.84 18.17 -9.98
N SER A 52 -32.34 16.97 -10.25
CA SER A 52 -32.00 16.19 -11.44
C SER A 52 -33.21 15.35 -11.88
N GLN A 53 -33.08 14.75 -13.06
CA GLN A 53 -33.91 13.61 -13.48
C GLN A 53 -33.21 12.30 -13.09
N ILE A 54 -33.96 11.19 -13.14
CA ILE A 54 -33.39 9.84 -13.08
C ILE A 54 -32.37 9.65 -14.21
N ASN A 55 -31.24 9.05 -13.90
CA ASN A 55 -30.21 8.72 -14.89
C ASN A 55 -30.43 7.30 -15.42
N ALA A 56 -30.77 7.17 -16.71
CA ALA A 56 -30.91 5.87 -17.35
C ALA A 56 -29.56 5.16 -17.56
N THR A 57 -28.47 5.93 -17.62
CA THR A 57 -27.08 5.48 -17.81
C THR A 57 -26.18 6.02 -16.72
N GLU A 58 -24.90 5.63 -16.72
CA GLU A 58 -23.89 6.19 -15.82
C GLU A 58 -23.69 7.69 -16.08
N PHE A 59 -23.69 8.48 -15.00
CA PHE A 59 -23.27 9.88 -14.97
C PHE A 59 -21.94 10.00 -14.20
N ALA A 60 -21.33 11.19 -14.17
CA ALA A 60 -20.11 11.44 -13.42
C ALA A 60 -20.29 12.57 -12.41
N LEU A 61 -19.93 12.33 -11.15
CA LEU A 61 -19.77 13.37 -10.14
C LEU A 61 -18.32 13.85 -10.20
N LEU A 62 -18.11 15.10 -10.56
CA LEU A 62 -16.79 15.73 -10.68
C LEU A 62 -16.61 16.80 -9.61
N PHE A 63 -15.39 16.95 -9.10
CA PHE A 63 -15.00 18.05 -8.22
C PHE A 63 -13.49 18.17 -8.07
N ASP A 64 -13.05 19.32 -7.58
CA ASP A 64 -11.68 19.54 -7.18
C ASP A 64 -11.51 19.19 -5.69
N GLN A 65 -10.46 18.44 -5.37
CA GLN A 65 -10.07 18.16 -3.98
C GLN A 65 -8.64 18.60 -3.67
N ASP A 66 -8.42 19.14 -2.47
CA ASP A 66 -7.10 19.21 -1.84
C ASP A 66 -7.10 18.28 -0.61
N LEU A 67 -6.39 17.15 -0.74
CA LEU A 67 -6.17 16.17 0.32
C LEU A 67 -4.74 15.64 0.16
N GLN A 68 -3.84 16.08 1.02
CA GLN A 68 -2.40 15.84 0.84
C GLN A 68 -1.88 14.61 1.57
N LYS A 69 -2.60 14.14 2.60
CA LYS A 69 -2.22 13.00 3.44
C LYS A 69 -3.40 12.08 3.67
N GLN A 70 -3.16 10.78 3.60
CA GLN A 70 -4.15 9.77 3.95
C GLN A 70 -4.12 9.50 5.46
N SER A 71 -5.28 9.27 6.08
CA SER A 71 -5.31 8.75 7.46
C SER A 71 -5.05 7.24 7.49
N SER A 72 -4.41 6.76 8.56
CA SER A 72 -4.34 5.35 8.92
C SER A 72 -5.72 4.89 9.43
N GLY A 73 -6.57 4.39 8.54
CA GLY A 73 -7.87 3.79 8.89
C GLY A 73 -9.09 4.72 8.88
N GLY A 74 -8.92 6.01 8.57
CA GLY A 74 -10.03 6.96 8.36
C GLY A 74 -10.18 7.35 6.89
N TYR A 75 -11.43 7.38 6.39
CA TYR A 75 -11.74 7.84 5.03
C TYR A 75 -12.93 8.79 4.99
N TRP A 76 -12.86 9.75 4.06
CA TRP A 76 -14.01 10.52 3.58
C TRP A 76 -14.70 9.73 2.47
N ASN A 77 -15.96 9.36 2.68
CA ASN A 77 -16.75 8.58 1.74
C ASN A 77 -17.71 9.49 0.96
N VAL A 78 -17.72 9.32 -0.36
CA VAL A 78 -18.54 10.10 -1.29
C VAL A 78 -19.83 9.34 -1.57
N HIS A 79 -20.97 9.97 -1.37
CA HIS A 79 -22.29 9.39 -1.58
C HIS A 79 -23.19 10.29 -2.43
N ILE A 80 -24.07 9.66 -3.21
CA ILE A 80 -25.26 10.31 -3.76
C ILE A 80 -26.48 9.51 -3.34
N ASN A 81 -27.49 10.17 -2.76
CA ASN A 81 -28.73 9.54 -2.30
C ASN A 81 -28.51 8.32 -1.39
N GLY A 82 -27.45 8.35 -0.57
CA GLY A 82 -27.04 7.25 0.31
C GLY A 82 -26.27 6.11 -0.38
N LYS A 83 -26.14 6.10 -1.71
CA LYS A 83 -25.28 5.16 -2.44
C LYS A 83 -23.82 5.59 -2.32
N LEU A 84 -22.97 4.74 -1.76
CA LEU A 84 -21.51 4.94 -1.75
C LEU A 84 -20.96 4.86 -3.18
N LEU A 85 -20.28 5.92 -3.62
CA LEU A 85 -19.62 6.01 -4.92
C LEU A 85 -18.12 5.71 -4.81
N GLY A 86 -17.50 6.07 -3.67
CA GLY A 86 -16.08 5.84 -3.44
C GLY A 86 -15.56 6.60 -2.23
N ARG A 87 -14.23 6.71 -2.15
CA ARG A 87 -13.51 7.40 -1.08
C ARG A 87 -12.63 8.50 -1.65
N LEU A 88 -12.45 9.58 -0.91
CA LEU A 88 -11.39 10.54 -1.23
C LEU A 88 -10.04 9.87 -0.98
N GLU A 89 -9.11 10.13 -1.90
CA GLU A 89 -7.76 9.58 -1.86
C GLU A 89 -6.76 10.73 -1.90
N ALA A 90 -5.71 10.65 -1.08
CA ALA A 90 -4.73 11.71 -0.97
C ALA A 90 -3.76 11.76 -2.17
N HIS A 91 -3.50 12.96 -2.67
CA HIS A 91 -2.53 13.23 -3.72
C HIS A 91 -1.27 13.85 -3.12
N THR A 92 -0.43 13.01 -2.52
CA THR A 92 0.74 13.47 -1.77
C THR A 92 1.81 14.04 -2.72
N PRO A 93 2.23 15.31 -2.54
CA PRO A 93 3.36 15.88 -3.28
C PRO A 93 4.64 15.07 -3.06
N GLN A 94 5.39 14.82 -4.13
CA GLN A 94 6.68 14.13 -4.05
C GLN A 94 7.84 15.11 -3.86
N ILE A 95 9.03 14.60 -3.51
CA ILE A 95 10.24 15.43 -3.42
C ILE A 95 10.46 16.14 -4.78
N GLY A 96 10.64 17.46 -4.75
CA GLY A 96 10.79 18.28 -5.95
C GLY A 96 9.48 18.69 -6.63
N ALA A 97 8.31 18.35 -6.07
CA ALA A 97 7.03 18.86 -6.57
C ALA A 97 6.94 20.39 -6.47
N ASP A 98 6.21 21.00 -7.40
CA ASP A 98 6.00 22.45 -7.41
C ASP A 98 5.15 22.89 -6.21
N LYS A 99 5.79 23.50 -5.21
CA LYS A 99 5.13 23.97 -3.98
C LYS A 99 4.26 25.22 -4.17
N LYS A 100 4.23 25.81 -5.37
CA LYS A 100 3.50 27.07 -5.64
C LYS A 100 2.09 26.86 -6.22
N HIS A 101 1.69 25.62 -6.52
CA HIS A 101 0.35 25.34 -7.01
C HIS A 101 -0.71 25.45 -5.90
N ASP A 102 -1.99 25.51 -6.27
CA ASP A 102 -3.11 25.62 -5.32
C ASP A 102 -3.47 24.31 -4.58
N GLY A 103 -2.84 23.18 -4.92
CA GLY A 103 -3.01 21.89 -4.23
C GLY A 103 -4.18 21.05 -4.73
N PHE A 104 -5.09 21.63 -5.51
CA PHE A 104 -6.30 20.98 -5.96
C PHE A 104 -6.07 20.00 -7.11
N HIS A 105 -6.78 18.89 -7.04
CA HIS A 105 -6.84 17.85 -8.07
C HIS A 105 -8.27 17.69 -8.54
N HIS A 106 -8.47 17.85 -9.85
CA HIS A 106 -9.74 17.54 -10.49
C HIS A 106 -9.93 16.02 -10.54
N ILE A 107 -10.96 15.51 -9.88
CA ILE A 107 -11.27 14.09 -9.78
C ILE A 107 -12.74 13.83 -10.07
N GLY A 108 -13.08 12.55 -10.24
CA GLY A 108 -14.47 12.15 -10.41
C GLY A 108 -14.78 10.75 -9.90
N PHE A 109 -16.08 10.49 -9.76
CA PHE A 109 -16.68 9.22 -9.38
C PHE A 109 -17.83 8.89 -10.32
N ALA A 110 -17.92 7.61 -10.71
CA ALA A 110 -19.05 7.12 -11.48
C ALA A 110 -20.32 7.13 -10.62
N VAL A 111 -21.41 7.63 -11.18
CA VAL A 111 -22.76 7.59 -10.62
C VAL A 111 -23.54 6.54 -11.41
N PRO A 112 -23.71 5.32 -10.89
CA PRO A 112 -24.39 4.25 -11.61
C PRO A 112 -25.82 4.63 -12.04
N ALA A 113 -26.32 3.98 -13.09
CA ALA A 113 -27.70 4.12 -13.54
C ALA A 113 -28.70 3.93 -12.38
N ASN A 114 -29.80 4.70 -12.41
CA ASN A 114 -30.89 4.69 -11.44
C ASN A 114 -30.51 5.08 -10.00
N VAL A 115 -29.38 5.74 -9.79
CA VAL A 115 -29.01 6.31 -8.47
C VAL A 115 -29.68 7.68 -8.26
N LEU A 116 -29.84 8.46 -9.33
CA LEU A 116 -30.54 9.74 -9.28
C LEU A 116 -32.06 9.54 -9.32
N LYS A 117 -32.78 10.51 -8.76
CA LYS A 117 -34.24 10.56 -8.69
C LYS A 117 -34.74 11.80 -9.41
N ASN A 118 -35.99 11.76 -9.86
CA ASN A 118 -36.66 12.97 -10.33
C ASN A 118 -36.87 13.95 -9.15
N GLY A 119 -36.47 15.20 -9.34
CA GLY A 119 -36.56 16.23 -8.30
C GLY A 119 -35.31 16.27 -7.43
N GLU A 120 -35.48 16.34 -6.11
CA GLU A 120 -34.37 16.54 -5.17
C GLU A 120 -33.48 15.29 -5.04
N ASN A 121 -32.19 15.51 -5.17
CA ASN A 121 -31.10 14.58 -4.92
C ASN A 121 -30.14 15.19 -3.91
N ARG A 122 -29.31 14.35 -3.27
CA ARG A 122 -28.35 14.79 -2.26
C ARG A 122 -26.98 14.17 -2.49
N VAL A 123 -25.96 15.01 -2.56
CA VAL A 123 -24.55 14.60 -2.46
C VAL A 123 -24.10 14.74 -1.01
N THR A 124 -23.30 13.79 -0.52
CA THR A 124 -22.74 13.83 0.82
C THR A 124 -21.31 13.30 0.82
N ILE A 125 -20.39 14.05 1.41
CA ILE A 125 -19.02 13.61 1.65
C ILE A 125 -18.79 13.65 3.15
N GLY A 126 -18.73 12.46 3.75
CA GLY A 126 -18.71 12.30 5.19
C GLY A 126 -17.90 11.10 5.63
N GLY A 127 -17.52 11.09 6.92
CA GLY A 127 -16.62 10.08 7.47
C GLY A 127 -15.66 10.71 8.48
N ARG A 128 -14.44 10.20 8.52
CA ARG A 128 -13.35 10.72 9.33
C ARG A 128 -12.07 10.61 8.52
N GLY A 129 -11.27 11.65 8.44
CA GLY A 129 -10.01 11.63 7.69
C GLY A 129 -9.13 12.82 8.03
N GLN A 130 -7.98 12.91 7.36
CA GLN A 130 -7.20 14.15 7.37
C GLN A 130 -8.05 15.30 6.81
N PRO A 131 -7.80 16.55 7.22
CA PRO A 131 -8.48 17.71 6.64
C PRO A 131 -8.38 17.69 5.10
N ALA A 132 -9.49 18.01 4.45
CA ALA A 132 -9.57 18.14 3.00
C ALA A 132 -10.38 19.38 2.61
N VAL A 133 -10.11 19.94 1.45
CA VAL A 133 -10.90 21.04 0.87
C VAL A 133 -11.51 20.57 -0.44
N LEU A 134 -12.80 20.86 -0.64
CA LEU A 134 -13.58 20.48 -1.82
C LEU A 134 -14.13 21.74 -2.49
N ARG A 135 -14.16 21.78 -3.82
CA ARG A 135 -14.80 22.87 -4.58
C ARG A 135 -15.25 22.40 -5.96
N ASN A 136 -16.02 23.24 -6.65
CA ASN A 136 -16.45 23.02 -8.04
C ASN A 136 -17.14 21.65 -8.24
N ILE A 137 -18.15 21.37 -7.41
CA ILE A 137 -18.89 20.11 -7.43
C ILE A 137 -19.96 20.16 -8.51
N GLU A 138 -19.84 19.24 -9.46
CA GLU A 138 -20.66 19.21 -10.67
C GLU A 138 -21.10 17.78 -10.99
N LEU A 139 -22.27 17.66 -11.59
CA LEU A 139 -22.78 16.40 -12.12
C LEU A 139 -22.83 16.48 -13.65
N GLU A 140 -21.99 15.67 -14.27
CA GLU A 140 -21.88 15.50 -15.71
C GLU A 140 -22.80 14.37 -16.18
N PRO A 141 -23.71 14.61 -17.13
CA PRO A 141 -24.66 13.60 -17.61
C PRO A 141 -24.02 12.68 -18.67
N HIS A 142 -22.77 12.31 -18.46
CA HIS A 142 -21.98 11.42 -19.29
C HIS A 142 -21.23 10.42 -18.39
N PRO A 143 -20.90 9.22 -18.89
CA PRO A 143 -20.08 8.26 -18.15
C PRO A 143 -18.74 8.89 -17.70
N LEU A 144 -18.20 8.44 -16.57
CA LEU A 144 -16.98 9.01 -15.98
C LEU A 144 -15.81 9.03 -16.97
N LYS A 145 -15.69 7.96 -17.76
CA LYS A 145 -14.69 7.84 -18.82
C LYS A 145 -14.79 8.95 -19.85
N GLN A 146 -15.99 9.31 -20.29
CA GLN A 146 -16.20 10.38 -21.26
C GLN A 146 -15.99 11.76 -20.61
N ALA A 147 -16.51 11.96 -19.40
CA ALA A 147 -16.43 13.23 -18.68
C ALA A 147 -14.97 13.65 -18.40
N LEU A 148 -14.13 12.70 -18.01
CA LEU A 148 -12.71 12.93 -17.74
C LEU A 148 -11.78 12.62 -18.94
N GLN A 149 -12.34 12.17 -20.07
CA GLN A 149 -11.58 11.75 -21.26
C GLN A 149 -10.50 10.71 -20.89
N LEU A 150 -10.89 9.68 -20.13
CA LEU A 150 -9.97 8.68 -19.59
C LEU A 150 -9.44 7.77 -20.70
N GLU A 151 -8.12 7.68 -20.78
CA GLU A 151 -7.40 6.89 -21.78
C GLU A 151 -6.54 5.82 -21.11
N ALA A 152 -6.52 4.63 -21.72
CA ALA A 152 -5.81 3.48 -21.19
C ALA A 152 -4.29 3.60 -21.41
N VAL A 153 -3.54 3.38 -20.33
CA VAL A 153 -2.08 3.24 -20.32
C VAL A 153 -1.76 1.86 -19.75
N THR A 154 -1.19 1.01 -20.59
CA THR A 154 -0.70 -0.31 -20.21
C THR A 154 0.81 -0.24 -19.98
N VAL A 155 1.28 -0.71 -18.82
CA VAL A 155 2.69 -0.66 -18.44
C VAL A 155 3.21 -2.06 -18.12
N LYS A 156 4.33 -2.42 -18.76
CA LYS A 156 5.14 -3.59 -18.43
C LYS A 156 6.40 -3.15 -17.72
N VAL A 157 6.92 -4.00 -16.84
CA VAL A 157 8.23 -3.82 -16.20
C VAL A 157 9.05 -5.08 -16.41
N SER A 158 10.25 -4.93 -16.96
CA SER A 158 11.11 -6.06 -17.30
C SER A 158 12.58 -5.85 -16.96
N THR A 159 13.35 -6.94 -16.89
CA THR A 159 14.81 -6.90 -16.93
C THR A 159 15.31 -6.50 -18.33
N PRO A 160 16.60 -6.17 -18.51
CA PRO A 160 17.21 -6.00 -19.84
C PRO A 160 17.07 -7.22 -20.75
N GLU A 161 17.01 -8.42 -20.16
CA GLU A 161 16.80 -9.70 -20.86
C GLU A 161 15.33 -9.95 -21.23
N GLY A 162 14.43 -9.02 -20.90
CA GLY A 162 13.02 -9.05 -21.26
C GLY A 162 12.14 -9.88 -20.32
N GLN A 163 12.65 -10.36 -19.19
CA GLN A 163 11.85 -11.09 -18.21
C GLN A 163 10.96 -10.13 -17.42
N PRO A 164 9.65 -10.42 -17.21
CA PRO A 164 8.81 -9.61 -16.34
C PRO A 164 9.33 -9.57 -14.91
N VAL A 165 9.24 -8.38 -14.29
CA VAL A 165 9.74 -8.15 -12.93
C VAL A 165 8.64 -7.47 -12.10
N PRO A 166 8.24 -8.03 -10.94
CA PRO A 166 7.36 -7.32 -10.05
C PRO A 166 8.02 -6.04 -9.55
N ALA A 167 7.25 -4.95 -9.52
CA ALA A 167 7.78 -3.62 -9.29
C ALA A 167 6.71 -2.67 -8.74
N ARG A 168 7.19 -1.58 -8.14
CA ARG A 168 6.39 -0.40 -7.85
C ARG A 168 6.49 0.58 -9.01
N ILE A 169 5.35 0.92 -9.62
CA ILE A 169 5.22 2.02 -10.58
C ILE A 169 4.71 3.26 -9.82
N THR A 170 5.43 4.38 -9.95
CA THR A 170 4.99 5.68 -9.45
C THR A 170 4.65 6.60 -10.63
N VAL A 171 3.44 7.17 -10.63
CA VAL A 171 2.92 8.05 -11.68
C VAL A 171 2.70 9.44 -11.11
N VAL A 172 3.46 10.40 -11.63
CA VAL A 172 3.31 11.81 -11.26
C VAL A 172 2.83 12.63 -12.44
N ASN A 173 2.00 13.64 -12.18
CA ASN A 173 1.61 14.63 -13.18
C ASN A 173 2.78 15.60 -13.46
N HIS A 174 2.59 16.53 -14.41
CA HIS A 174 3.56 17.58 -14.74
C HIS A 174 4.00 18.50 -13.58
N ARG A 175 3.30 18.46 -12.43
CA ARG A 175 3.61 19.22 -11.22
C ARG A 175 4.40 18.40 -10.19
N GLY A 176 4.67 17.12 -10.47
CA GLY A 176 5.32 16.21 -9.53
C GLY A 176 4.39 15.64 -8.44
N GLN A 177 3.07 15.76 -8.59
CA GLN A 177 2.09 15.21 -7.66
C GLN A 177 1.62 13.83 -8.12
N LEU A 178 1.32 12.94 -7.18
CA LEU A 178 0.77 11.61 -7.48
C LEU A 178 -0.57 11.71 -8.21
N ALA A 179 -0.68 11.07 -9.37
CA ALA A 179 -1.88 11.12 -10.22
C ALA A 179 -2.89 10.01 -9.85
N LYS A 180 -4.18 10.32 -9.76
CA LYS A 180 -5.20 9.27 -9.55
C LYS A 180 -5.19 8.29 -10.73
N LEU A 181 -5.11 7.00 -10.42
CA LEU A 181 -5.12 5.91 -11.41
C LEU A 181 -6.52 5.32 -11.46
N TYR A 182 -7.23 5.49 -12.58
CA TYR A 182 -8.57 4.96 -12.75
C TYR A 182 -8.52 3.53 -13.29
N ASN A 183 -9.49 2.70 -12.90
CA ASN A 183 -9.67 1.33 -13.44
C ASN A 183 -8.40 0.44 -13.38
N ALA A 184 -7.54 0.69 -12.41
CA ALA A 184 -6.24 0.00 -12.26
C ALA A 184 -6.29 -1.25 -11.36
N ARG A 185 -7.34 -1.38 -10.53
CA ARG A 185 -7.42 -2.44 -9.51
C ARG A 185 -7.72 -3.79 -10.14
N GLN A 186 -6.82 -4.73 -9.94
CA GLN A 186 -6.95 -6.15 -10.27
C GLN A 186 -6.43 -7.02 -9.12
N PRO A 187 -6.76 -8.32 -9.06
CA PRO A 187 -6.23 -9.23 -8.03
C PRO A 187 -4.69 -9.29 -7.95
N THR A 188 -4.01 -8.95 -9.04
CA THR A 188 -2.54 -8.96 -9.17
C THR A 188 -1.89 -7.58 -8.98
N THR A 189 -2.64 -6.61 -8.47
CA THR A 189 -2.16 -5.23 -8.30
C THR A 189 -2.49 -4.67 -6.92
N ALA A 190 -1.67 -3.74 -6.42
CA ALA A 190 -2.03 -2.88 -5.31
C ALA A 190 -2.01 -1.42 -5.78
N VAL A 191 -3.11 -0.68 -5.58
CA VAL A 191 -3.31 0.63 -6.22
C VAL A 191 -3.66 1.71 -5.22
N ARG A 192 -2.93 2.82 -5.26
CA ARG A 192 -3.24 4.08 -4.58
C ARG A 192 -3.00 5.24 -5.57
N PRO A 193 -3.40 6.48 -5.26
CA PRO A 193 -3.08 7.60 -6.14
C PRO A 193 -1.58 7.63 -6.47
N GLY A 194 -1.28 7.58 -7.76
CA GLY A 194 0.05 7.60 -8.34
C GLY A 194 0.91 6.39 -8.02
N ILE A 195 0.37 5.33 -7.41
CA ILE A 195 1.13 4.14 -7.02
C ILE A 195 0.41 2.90 -7.53
N LEU A 196 1.13 2.10 -8.30
CA LEU A 196 0.69 0.80 -8.79
C LEU A 196 1.80 -0.22 -8.51
N TYR A 197 1.54 -1.20 -7.66
CA TYR A 197 2.36 -2.40 -7.62
C TYR A 197 1.83 -3.42 -8.64
N THR A 198 2.76 -4.06 -9.33
CA THR A 198 2.51 -4.95 -10.48
C THR A 198 3.45 -6.17 -10.41
N LEU A 199 3.10 -7.25 -11.11
CA LEU A 199 3.99 -8.40 -11.39
C LEU A 199 4.84 -8.21 -12.67
N GLY A 200 4.75 -7.04 -13.31
CA GLY A 200 5.54 -6.66 -14.49
C GLY A 200 4.99 -7.18 -15.83
N THR A 201 3.91 -7.97 -15.83
CA THR A 201 3.39 -8.68 -17.01
C THR A 201 2.56 -7.82 -17.98
N GLY A 202 2.10 -6.65 -17.53
CA GLY A 202 1.33 -5.70 -18.34
C GLY A 202 0.01 -5.31 -17.70
N ASP A 203 0.07 -4.40 -16.73
CA ASP A 203 -1.12 -3.89 -16.06
C ASP A 203 -1.60 -2.59 -16.70
N THR A 204 -2.91 -2.37 -16.68
CA THR A 204 -3.54 -1.21 -17.32
C THR A 204 -4.24 -0.34 -16.28
N PHE A 205 -4.08 0.97 -16.43
CA PHE A 205 -4.84 1.98 -15.72
C PHE A 205 -5.26 3.06 -16.71
N GLU A 206 -6.19 3.92 -16.31
CA GLU A 206 -6.64 5.03 -17.13
C GLU A 206 -6.27 6.38 -16.49
N LEU A 207 -5.93 7.34 -17.35
CA LEU A 207 -5.58 8.72 -16.99
C LEU A 207 -6.34 9.70 -17.89
N PRO A 208 -6.69 10.89 -17.38
CA PRO A 208 -7.13 11.98 -18.25
C PRO A 208 -5.97 12.49 -19.12
N PRO A 209 -6.27 13.31 -20.14
CA PRO A 209 -5.24 13.86 -21.03
C PRO A 209 -4.28 14.76 -20.26
N GLY A 210 -2.99 14.63 -20.53
CA GLY A 210 -1.98 15.38 -19.78
C GLY A 210 -0.57 14.83 -19.92
N LYS A 211 0.36 15.54 -19.31
CA LYS A 211 1.77 15.15 -19.22
C LYS A 211 2.03 14.47 -17.89
N TYR A 212 2.66 13.30 -17.94
CA TYR A 212 2.99 12.49 -16.78
C TYR A 212 4.43 11.99 -16.86
N THR A 213 4.97 11.55 -15.72
CA THR A 213 6.20 10.75 -15.67
C THR A 213 5.92 9.48 -14.90
N LEU A 214 6.29 8.35 -15.51
CA LEU A 214 6.29 7.03 -14.90
C LEU A 214 7.67 6.76 -14.32
N TYR A 215 7.72 6.25 -13.10
CA TYR A 215 8.90 5.66 -12.49
C TYR A 215 8.63 4.20 -12.18
N ALA A 216 9.61 3.31 -12.35
CA ALA A 216 9.51 1.93 -11.87
C ALA A 216 10.79 1.50 -11.15
N THR A 217 10.65 0.75 -10.06
CA THR A 217 11.76 0.16 -9.30
C THR A 217 11.26 -1.09 -8.55
N ARG A 218 12.20 -1.92 -8.08
CA ARG A 218 11.96 -3.10 -7.25
C ARG A 218 12.66 -3.01 -5.87
N GLY A 219 12.70 -1.81 -5.30
CA GLY A 219 13.37 -1.55 -4.03
C GLY A 219 14.86 -1.26 -4.19
N MET A 220 15.58 -1.17 -3.07
CA MET A 220 16.92 -0.55 -2.99
C MET A 220 18.05 -1.27 -3.73
N GLU A 221 17.84 -2.53 -4.11
CA GLU A 221 18.84 -3.30 -4.88
C GLU A 221 18.73 -3.09 -6.39
N TRP A 222 17.65 -2.45 -6.84
CA TRP A 222 17.33 -2.29 -8.25
C TRP A 222 17.41 -0.84 -8.67
N GLY A 223 17.82 -0.62 -9.91
CA GLY A 223 17.76 0.67 -10.55
C GLY A 223 16.33 1.22 -10.68
N VAL A 224 16.23 2.48 -11.10
CA VAL A 224 14.96 3.16 -11.36
C VAL A 224 14.80 3.51 -12.84
N ALA A 225 13.74 3.00 -13.46
CA ALA A 225 13.33 3.46 -14.79
C ALA A 225 12.57 4.78 -14.66
N ARG A 226 12.75 5.69 -15.61
CA ARG A 226 12.02 6.96 -15.70
C ARG A 226 11.56 7.22 -17.13
N GLN A 227 10.26 7.32 -17.34
CA GLN A 227 9.66 7.52 -18.66
C GLN A 227 8.61 8.65 -18.63
N PRO A 228 8.90 9.80 -19.26
CA PRO A 228 7.89 10.80 -19.55
C PRO A 228 6.88 10.27 -20.58
N ILE A 229 5.59 10.54 -20.36
CA ILE A 229 4.50 10.22 -21.31
C ILE A 229 3.56 11.41 -21.48
N VAL A 230 2.85 11.45 -22.60
CA VAL A 230 1.77 12.41 -22.87
C VAL A 230 0.53 11.61 -23.23
N VAL A 231 -0.48 11.65 -22.38
CA VAL A 231 -1.78 11.00 -22.63
C VAL A 231 -2.61 11.93 -23.51
N GLU A 232 -3.01 11.43 -24.67
CA GLU A 232 -3.80 12.15 -25.69
C GLU A 232 -5.17 11.49 -25.85
N ASN A 233 -6.20 12.26 -26.17
CA ASN A 233 -7.55 11.75 -26.39
C ASN A 233 -7.62 10.66 -27.46
N ASN A 234 -8.46 9.65 -27.18
CA ASN A 234 -8.75 8.49 -28.03
C ASN A 234 -7.50 7.71 -28.46
N LYS A 235 -6.51 7.60 -27.56
CA LYS A 235 -5.23 6.95 -27.86
C LYS A 235 -4.72 6.14 -26.67
N THR A 236 -4.89 4.82 -26.77
CA THR A 236 -4.27 3.86 -25.87
C THR A 236 -2.74 3.86 -26.01
N GLN A 237 -2.04 3.68 -24.89
CA GLN A 237 -0.58 3.66 -24.86
C GLN A 237 -0.06 2.37 -24.21
N ASN A 238 0.99 1.81 -24.80
CA ASN A 238 1.74 0.70 -24.23
C ASN A 238 3.15 1.18 -23.90
N GLN A 239 3.55 1.03 -22.64
CA GLN A 239 4.86 1.40 -22.14
C GLN A 239 5.59 0.17 -21.61
N THR A 240 6.90 0.11 -21.80
CA THR A 240 7.76 -0.90 -21.16
C THR A 240 8.88 -0.17 -20.45
N LEU A 241 8.96 -0.39 -19.14
CA LEU A 241 9.99 0.16 -18.27
C LEU A 241 11.02 -0.94 -17.99
N VAL A 242 12.29 -0.65 -18.22
CA VAL A 242 13.38 -1.62 -18.01
C VAL A 242 14.16 -1.24 -16.76
N ILE A 243 14.26 -2.18 -15.81
CA ILE A 243 15.02 -2.02 -14.56
C ILE A 243 16.00 -3.20 -14.40
N SER A 244 17.14 -2.94 -13.76
CA SER A 244 18.18 -3.95 -13.52
C SER A 244 18.46 -4.09 -12.04
N HIS A 245 18.91 -5.26 -11.61
CA HIS A 245 19.53 -5.43 -10.30
C HIS A 245 20.92 -4.81 -10.35
N GLU A 246 21.20 -3.88 -9.45
CA GLU A 246 22.40 -3.02 -9.49
C GLU A 246 23.28 -3.16 -8.24
N VAL A 247 22.75 -3.77 -7.17
CA VAL A 247 23.47 -3.97 -5.91
C VAL A 247 23.71 -5.46 -5.71
N ASP A 248 24.96 -5.89 -5.77
CA ASP A 248 25.34 -7.29 -5.52
C ASP A 248 25.16 -7.64 -4.04
N THR A 249 24.13 -8.43 -3.76
CA THR A 249 23.77 -8.97 -2.44
C THR A 249 24.06 -10.46 -2.33
N THR A 250 24.87 -11.03 -3.23
CA THR A 250 25.18 -12.47 -3.26
C THR A 250 25.60 -13.00 -1.89
N GLY A 251 24.98 -14.11 -1.47
CA GLY A 251 25.16 -14.72 -0.16
C GLY A 251 24.31 -14.07 0.93
N PHE A 252 23.39 -13.18 0.59
CA PHE A 252 22.46 -12.55 1.51
C PHE A 252 21.03 -12.60 0.98
N ILE A 253 20.08 -12.75 1.91
CA ILE A 253 18.64 -12.68 1.63
C ILE A 253 18.07 -11.38 2.20
N ALA A 254 17.30 -10.65 1.41
CA ALA A 254 16.56 -9.48 1.86
C ALA A 254 15.32 -9.87 2.69
N CYS A 255 15.33 -9.56 3.98
CA CYS A 255 14.24 -9.86 4.91
C CYS A 255 13.58 -8.59 5.45
N ASP A 256 12.25 -8.55 5.47
CA ASP A 256 11.50 -7.62 6.31
C ASP A 256 10.68 -8.41 7.32
N SER A 257 11.05 -8.26 8.59
CA SER A 257 10.50 -9.05 9.69
C SER A 257 9.28 -8.42 10.35
N HIS A 258 8.84 -7.23 9.94
CA HIS A 258 7.81 -6.48 10.63
C HIS A 258 6.83 -5.84 9.64
N ILE A 259 5.78 -6.59 9.28
CA ILE A 259 4.85 -6.27 8.20
C ILE A 259 3.40 -6.45 8.67
N HIS A 260 2.56 -5.47 8.34
CA HIS A 260 1.15 -5.44 8.72
C HIS A 260 0.20 -5.41 7.54
N THR A 261 -1.01 -5.88 7.82
CA THR A 261 -2.18 -5.81 6.95
C THR A 261 -3.37 -5.25 7.72
N LEU A 262 -4.27 -4.57 7.00
CA LEU A 262 -5.51 -4.07 7.59
C LEU A 262 -6.38 -5.19 8.18
N PRO A 263 -6.61 -6.33 7.51
CA PRO A 263 -7.46 -7.37 8.07
C PRO A 263 -6.85 -8.07 9.30
N GLY A 264 -5.52 -8.25 9.35
CA GLY A 264 -4.85 -8.89 10.48
C GLY A 264 -4.65 -7.96 11.67
N SER A 265 -4.13 -6.75 11.44
CA SER A 265 -3.79 -5.79 12.50
C SER A 265 -4.95 -4.87 12.90
N GLY A 266 -6.00 -4.79 12.10
CA GLY A 266 -7.16 -3.92 12.34
C GLY A 266 -6.95 -2.45 11.98
N HIS A 267 -5.76 -2.06 11.52
CA HIS A 267 -5.48 -0.72 11.01
C HIS A 267 -4.43 -0.74 9.88
N GLY A 268 -4.20 0.41 9.26
CA GLY A 268 -3.48 0.52 7.99
C GLY A 268 -4.42 0.52 6.77
N ASN A 269 -3.90 0.17 5.59
CA ASN A 269 -4.73 0.13 4.39
C ASN A 269 -4.43 -1.01 3.41
N ALA A 270 -3.38 -1.81 3.59
CA ALA A 270 -3.09 -2.93 2.69
C ALA A 270 -3.94 -4.16 3.04
N THR A 271 -4.59 -4.78 2.06
CA THR A 271 -5.18 -6.12 2.25
C THR A 271 -4.10 -7.20 2.20
N PHE A 272 -4.45 -8.44 2.54
CA PHE A 272 -3.53 -9.57 2.37
C PHE A 272 -3.10 -9.72 0.91
N GLU A 273 -4.04 -9.65 -0.05
CA GLU A 273 -3.77 -9.75 -1.48
C GLU A 273 -2.84 -8.64 -1.96
N GLU A 274 -3.14 -7.38 -1.61
CA GLU A 274 -2.30 -6.24 -1.97
C GLU A 274 -0.88 -6.41 -1.41
N ARG A 275 -0.75 -6.88 -0.16
CA ARG A 275 0.54 -7.01 0.52
C ARG A 275 1.46 -7.99 -0.20
N MET A 276 0.93 -9.08 -0.78
CA MET A 276 1.72 -10.05 -1.55
C MET A 276 2.40 -9.39 -2.75
N ILE A 277 1.68 -8.52 -3.46
CA ILE A 277 2.21 -7.79 -4.61
C ILE A 277 3.23 -6.75 -4.15
N THR A 278 2.98 -6.05 -3.03
CA THR A 278 3.95 -5.06 -2.51
C THR A 278 5.26 -5.69 -2.04
N ILE A 279 5.22 -6.84 -1.34
CA ILE A 279 6.42 -7.56 -0.90
C ILE A 279 7.24 -8.00 -2.12
N ALA A 280 6.58 -8.62 -3.09
CA ALA A 280 7.23 -9.00 -4.34
C ALA A 280 7.77 -7.77 -5.08
N GLY A 281 7.04 -6.66 -5.11
CA GLY A 281 7.41 -5.43 -5.81
C GLY A 281 8.53 -4.63 -5.15
N GLU A 282 8.85 -4.83 -3.87
CA GLU A 282 9.95 -4.16 -3.16
C GLU A 282 11.21 -5.04 -3.02
N GLY A 283 11.21 -6.22 -3.67
CA GLY A 283 12.35 -7.12 -3.70
C GLY A 283 12.67 -7.75 -2.34
N ILE A 284 11.66 -7.96 -1.49
CA ILE A 284 11.83 -8.73 -0.25
C ILE A 284 11.71 -10.22 -0.56
N GLU A 285 12.68 -11.00 -0.10
CA GLU A 285 12.80 -12.43 -0.37
C GLU A 285 12.32 -13.29 0.79
N VAL A 286 12.38 -12.75 2.02
CA VAL A 286 11.74 -13.32 3.21
C VAL A 286 10.86 -12.26 3.88
N ALA A 287 9.57 -12.55 3.97
CA ALA A 287 8.60 -11.69 4.63
C ALA A 287 8.03 -12.39 5.86
N VAL A 288 8.10 -11.74 7.03
CA VAL A 288 7.45 -12.24 8.23
C VAL A 288 6.12 -11.53 8.41
N ALA A 289 5.03 -12.29 8.46
CA ALA A 289 3.68 -11.77 8.70
C ALA A 289 3.49 -11.54 10.21
N THR A 290 3.49 -10.29 10.65
CA THR A 290 3.51 -9.92 12.07
C THR A 290 2.34 -9.01 12.43
N ASP A 291 1.14 -9.36 12.00
CA ASP A 291 -0.04 -8.60 12.35
C ASP A 291 -0.24 -8.54 13.88
N HIS A 292 -0.80 -7.43 14.39
CA HIS A 292 -0.90 -7.22 15.84
C HIS A 292 -1.73 -8.31 16.53
N ASN A 293 -1.08 -9.10 17.37
CA ASN A 293 -1.68 -10.12 18.22
C ASN A 293 -2.55 -11.07 17.37
N HIS A 294 -2.08 -11.38 16.16
CA HIS A 294 -2.76 -12.21 15.17
C HIS A 294 -1.74 -12.94 14.28
N ILE A 295 -1.80 -14.28 14.28
CA ILE A 295 -0.91 -15.10 13.45
C ILE A 295 -1.50 -15.25 12.05
N SER A 296 -1.08 -14.38 11.14
CA SER A 296 -1.50 -14.40 9.74
C SER A 296 -0.80 -15.49 8.93
N ASP A 297 -1.52 -16.11 7.98
CA ASP A 297 -0.96 -17.00 6.95
C ASP A 297 -1.06 -16.34 5.56
N TYR A 298 0.08 -15.95 5.01
CA TYR A 298 0.14 -15.38 3.67
C TYR A 298 0.12 -16.43 2.56
N THR A 299 0.36 -17.71 2.85
CA THR A 299 0.46 -18.78 1.85
C THR A 299 -0.73 -18.84 0.87
N PRO A 300 -2.01 -18.83 1.30
CA PRO A 300 -3.14 -18.86 0.37
C PRO A 300 -3.19 -17.62 -0.54
N TYR A 301 -2.79 -16.46 0.00
CA TYR A 301 -2.77 -15.20 -0.74
C TYR A 301 -1.62 -15.16 -1.74
N GLN A 302 -0.43 -15.66 -1.37
CA GLN A 302 0.70 -15.81 -2.31
C GLN A 302 0.32 -16.69 -3.50
N LYS A 303 -0.38 -17.80 -3.24
CA LYS A 303 -0.86 -18.70 -4.29
C LYS A 303 -1.87 -18.03 -5.21
N ALA A 304 -2.85 -17.32 -4.65
CA ALA A 304 -3.87 -16.61 -5.44
C ALA A 304 -3.28 -15.47 -6.27
N ALA A 305 -2.30 -14.75 -5.72
CA ALA A 305 -1.60 -13.65 -6.36
C ALA A 305 -0.51 -14.08 -7.35
N GLY A 306 -0.08 -15.34 -7.32
CA GLY A 306 1.02 -15.85 -8.15
C GLY A 306 2.42 -15.38 -7.70
N THR A 307 2.61 -15.07 -6.42
CA THR A 307 3.86 -14.53 -5.87
C THR A 307 4.74 -15.54 -5.14
N GLN A 308 4.37 -16.82 -5.15
CA GLN A 308 5.07 -17.89 -4.41
C GLN A 308 6.54 -18.07 -4.82
N THR A 309 6.91 -17.67 -6.03
CA THR A 309 8.27 -17.74 -6.55
C THR A 309 9.10 -16.48 -6.26
N HIS A 310 8.50 -15.44 -5.68
CA HIS A 310 9.15 -14.15 -5.44
C HIS A 310 9.60 -13.96 -4.00
N PHE A 311 9.03 -14.67 -3.03
CA PHE A 311 9.45 -14.60 -1.63
C PHE A 311 8.93 -15.79 -0.81
N HIS A 312 9.61 -16.06 0.31
CA HIS A 312 9.12 -16.94 1.36
C HIS A 312 8.36 -16.15 2.41
N SER A 313 7.16 -16.63 2.75
CA SER A 313 6.45 -16.14 3.93
C SER A 313 6.76 -16.99 5.15
N ILE A 314 6.94 -16.32 6.28
CA ILE A 314 6.97 -16.91 7.62
C ILE A 314 5.84 -16.29 8.42
N SER A 315 5.00 -17.12 9.04
CA SER A 315 3.98 -16.63 9.98
C SER A 315 4.63 -16.28 11.30
N GLY A 316 4.38 -15.06 11.78
CA GLY A 316 4.79 -14.57 13.08
C GLY A 316 3.63 -13.85 13.76
N ASP A 317 3.97 -13.00 14.70
CA ASP A 317 3.05 -12.12 15.41
C ASP A 317 3.84 -10.89 15.88
N GLU A 318 3.25 -9.70 15.80
CA GLU A 318 3.70 -8.59 16.64
C GLU A 318 2.88 -8.62 17.93
N ILE A 319 3.47 -9.22 18.96
CA ILE A 319 2.89 -9.25 20.30
C ILE A 319 2.98 -7.86 20.89
N THR A 320 1.86 -7.16 20.86
CA THR A 320 1.65 -5.81 21.33
C THR A 320 1.24 -5.81 22.80
N THR A 321 2.04 -5.16 23.64
CA THR A 321 1.79 -5.01 25.09
C THR A 321 1.88 -3.54 25.52
N HIS A 322 1.56 -3.24 26.78
CA HIS A 322 1.67 -1.86 27.27
C HIS A 322 3.13 -1.38 27.35
N ASN A 323 4.10 -2.28 27.53
CA ASN A 323 5.50 -1.94 27.83
C ASN A 323 6.47 -2.18 26.68
N GLY A 324 5.98 -2.62 25.53
CA GLY A 324 6.77 -2.87 24.34
C GLY A 324 6.07 -3.81 23.38
N HIS A 325 6.54 -3.82 22.14
CA HIS A 325 6.04 -4.71 21.12
C HIS A 325 7.16 -5.66 20.70
N PHE A 326 6.79 -6.90 20.42
CA PHE A 326 7.75 -7.93 20.05
C PHE A 326 7.30 -8.65 18.79
N THR A 327 8.15 -8.62 17.78
CA THR A 327 8.06 -9.56 16.67
C THR A 327 8.55 -10.93 17.15
N ALA A 328 7.72 -11.97 17.01
CA ALA A 328 8.12 -13.34 17.30
C ALA A 328 7.70 -14.31 16.19
N PHE A 329 8.61 -15.19 15.78
CA PHE A 329 8.39 -16.15 14.69
C PHE A 329 9.33 -17.36 14.79
N PRO A 330 9.01 -18.49 14.15
CA PRO A 330 7.74 -18.77 13.48
C PRO A 330 6.62 -19.08 14.48
N PHE A 331 5.39 -18.91 14.02
CA PHE A 331 4.20 -19.49 14.64
C PHE A 331 3.37 -20.30 13.65
N ASP A 332 2.59 -21.22 14.19
CA ASP A 332 1.58 -21.96 13.45
C ASP A 332 0.28 -21.14 13.39
N PRO A 333 -0.21 -20.73 12.20
CA PRO A 333 -1.43 -19.95 12.04
C PRO A 333 -2.69 -20.60 12.62
N ALA A 334 -2.70 -21.91 12.84
CA ALA A 334 -3.82 -22.60 13.46
C ALA A 334 -3.82 -22.53 15.00
N LYS A 335 -2.75 -22.01 15.61
CA LYS A 335 -2.59 -21.93 17.06
C LYS A 335 -2.95 -20.55 17.61
N SER A 336 -3.02 -20.45 18.93
CA SER A 336 -3.27 -19.19 19.63
C SER A 336 -1.99 -18.36 19.78
N VAL A 337 -2.16 -17.04 19.68
CA VAL A 337 -1.12 -16.03 19.91
C VAL A 337 -0.52 -16.13 21.33
N PRO A 338 0.77 -15.78 21.54
CA PRO A 338 1.36 -15.67 22.87
C PRO A 338 0.64 -14.68 23.78
N GLY A 339 0.79 -14.83 25.10
CA GLY A 339 0.15 -13.99 26.12
C GLY A 339 -1.38 -14.17 26.26
N GLY A 340 -1.97 -15.11 25.50
CA GLY A 340 -3.40 -15.42 25.56
C GLY A 340 -3.70 -16.82 26.11
N VAL A 341 -4.74 -16.92 26.96
CA VAL A 341 -5.68 -18.05 26.93
C VAL A 341 -6.62 -17.80 25.74
N LYS A 342 -7.15 -18.81 25.04
CA LYS A 342 -8.06 -18.62 23.89
C LYS A 342 -9.09 -17.50 24.19
N GLY A 343 -8.97 -16.35 23.50
CA GLY A 343 -9.84 -15.18 23.71
C GLY A 343 -9.31 -14.07 24.64
N ARG A 344 -8.04 -14.04 25.06
CA ARG A 344 -7.42 -12.88 25.74
C ARG A 344 -6.29 -12.28 24.90
N ASN A 345 -6.37 -10.97 24.68
CA ASN A 345 -5.35 -10.17 24.02
C ASN A 345 -4.23 -9.82 25.04
N PRO A 346 -2.93 -10.00 24.71
CA PRO A 346 -1.77 -9.62 25.53
C PRO A 346 -1.82 -8.21 26.14
N LEU A 347 -2.52 -7.27 25.50
CA LEU A 347 -2.83 -5.95 26.04
C LEU A 347 -3.52 -5.97 27.41
N PHE A 348 -4.12 -7.09 27.81
CA PHE A 348 -4.83 -7.27 29.08
C PHE A 348 -4.08 -8.13 30.11
N LEU A 349 -2.81 -8.48 29.85
CA LEU A 349 -1.96 -9.08 30.87
C LEU A 349 -1.78 -8.04 31.99
N LYS A 350 -2.07 -8.46 33.23
CA LYS A 350 -2.02 -7.56 34.41
C LYS A 350 -0.60 -7.26 34.87
N ASP A 351 0.34 -8.14 34.52
CA ASP A 351 1.75 -8.03 34.85
C ASP A 351 2.55 -8.01 33.54
N ASP A 352 3.27 -6.92 33.29
CA ASP A 352 4.10 -6.69 32.10
C ASP A 352 5.45 -7.43 32.18
N ASN A 353 5.44 -8.68 32.67
CA ASN A 353 6.65 -9.46 32.86
C ASN A 353 7.15 -10.00 31.52
N TRP A 354 8.17 -9.34 30.94
CA TRP A 354 8.78 -9.77 29.69
C TRP A 354 9.36 -11.18 29.77
N ASP A 355 9.87 -11.63 30.92
CA ASP A 355 10.44 -12.97 31.05
C ASP A 355 9.38 -14.06 30.86
N GLU A 356 8.20 -13.88 31.46
CA GLU A 356 7.07 -14.79 31.29
C GLU A 356 6.51 -14.74 29.86
N LEU A 357 6.39 -13.53 29.31
CA LEU A 357 5.87 -13.34 27.95
C LEU A 357 6.78 -14.01 26.91
N ILE A 358 8.09 -13.78 27.01
CA ILE A 358 9.09 -14.35 26.12
C ILE A 358 9.17 -15.87 26.30
N ALA A 359 9.08 -16.38 27.54
CA ALA A 359 8.97 -17.81 27.77
C ALA A 359 7.71 -18.43 27.12
N ASP A 360 6.57 -17.73 27.13
CA ASP A 360 5.35 -18.19 26.45
C ASP A 360 5.49 -18.14 24.92
N MET A 361 6.10 -17.09 24.36
CA MET A 361 6.44 -17.03 22.92
C MET A 361 7.28 -18.26 22.52
N ARG A 362 8.34 -18.57 23.28
CA ARG A 362 9.17 -19.77 23.05
C ARG A 362 8.37 -21.06 23.15
N LYS A 363 7.55 -21.20 24.20
CA LYS A 363 6.68 -22.36 24.40
C LYS A 363 5.71 -22.59 23.24
N LYS A 364 5.27 -21.51 22.57
CA LYS A 364 4.39 -21.55 21.41
C LYS A 364 5.10 -21.75 20.08
N GLY A 365 6.44 -21.72 20.08
CA GLY A 365 7.26 -22.13 18.94
C GLY A 365 8.19 -21.05 18.40
N ALA A 366 8.21 -19.84 18.97
CA ALA A 366 9.09 -18.78 18.48
C ALA A 366 10.56 -19.20 18.57
N GLU A 367 11.26 -19.14 17.44
CA GLU A 367 12.71 -19.34 17.34
C GLU A 367 13.46 -18.01 17.31
N VAL A 368 12.79 -16.95 16.86
CA VAL A 368 13.29 -15.58 16.83
C VAL A 368 12.31 -14.68 17.59
N ILE A 369 12.85 -13.82 18.46
CA ILE A 369 12.11 -12.78 19.18
C ILE A 369 12.91 -11.48 19.05
N ILE A 370 12.25 -10.43 18.57
CA ILE A 370 12.84 -9.11 18.30
C ILE A 370 12.04 -8.07 19.07
N LEU A 371 12.72 -7.19 19.81
CA LEU A 371 12.07 -6.01 20.38
C LEU A 371 11.88 -4.97 19.27
N ASN A 372 10.63 -4.60 19.01
CA ASN A 372 10.28 -3.62 17.98
C ASN A 372 10.46 -2.20 18.51
N HIS A 373 10.65 -1.25 17.58
CA HIS A 373 10.64 0.21 17.79
C HIS A 373 10.90 0.66 19.24
N PRO A 374 12.14 0.55 19.77
CA PRO A 374 12.44 0.70 21.20
C PRO A 374 12.13 2.07 21.80
N TYR A 375 11.81 3.06 20.95
CA TYR A 375 11.48 4.43 21.34
C TYR A 375 10.06 4.85 20.94
N TRP A 376 9.25 4.00 20.33
CA TRP A 376 7.85 4.33 20.04
C TRP A 376 6.99 4.24 21.32
N PRO A 377 6.05 5.17 21.56
CA PRO A 377 5.62 6.26 20.68
C PRO A 377 6.43 7.57 20.82
N SER A 378 7.37 7.64 21.75
CA SER A 378 8.31 8.76 21.91
C SER A 378 9.44 8.32 22.83
N ILE A 379 10.61 8.97 22.75
CA ILE A 379 11.79 8.56 23.53
C ILE A 379 11.47 8.25 25.01
N PRO A 380 10.74 9.09 25.77
CA PRO A 380 10.45 8.81 27.19
C PRO A 380 9.39 7.72 27.42
N LYS A 381 8.51 7.46 26.44
CA LYS A 381 7.38 6.53 26.57
C LYS A 381 7.63 5.17 25.94
N GLY A 382 8.62 5.05 25.07
CA GLY A 382 9.00 3.76 24.51
C GLY A 382 9.76 2.87 25.50
N PRO A 383 9.93 1.58 25.18
CA PRO A 383 10.58 0.61 26.05
C PRO A 383 11.90 1.11 26.66
N PHE A 384 12.81 1.65 25.84
CA PHE A 384 14.12 2.09 26.32
C PHE A 384 14.02 3.31 27.25
N GLY A 385 13.10 4.24 26.99
CA GLY A 385 12.88 5.39 27.86
C GLY A 385 12.25 5.02 29.20
N ARG A 386 11.21 4.17 29.16
CA ARG A 386 10.46 3.74 30.35
C ARG A 386 11.31 2.94 31.33
N PHE A 387 12.23 2.12 30.80
CA PHE A 387 13.18 1.36 31.61
C PHE A 387 14.49 2.13 31.86
N HIS A 388 14.55 3.43 31.52
CA HIS A 388 15.72 4.28 31.78
C HIS A 388 17.02 3.69 31.22
N PHE A 389 17.01 3.30 29.95
CA PHE A 389 18.17 2.79 29.24
C PHE A 389 19.31 3.82 29.22
N ASN A 390 20.45 3.45 29.81
CA ASN A 390 21.68 4.21 29.79
C ASN A 390 22.47 3.88 28.52
N ARG A 391 22.39 4.80 27.57
CA ARG A 391 23.02 4.72 26.24
C ARG A 391 24.53 4.54 26.28
N SER A 392 25.23 4.98 27.33
CA SER A 392 26.69 4.81 27.45
C SER A 392 27.11 3.44 27.97
N THR A 393 26.23 2.74 28.70
CA THR A 393 26.56 1.47 29.37
C THR A 393 25.82 0.26 28.80
N GLY A 394 24.78 0.47 27.98
CA GLY A 394 23.93 -0.59 27.47
C GLY A 394 23.09 -1.27 28.56
N LYS A 395 22.70 -0.54 29.62
CA LYS A 395 21.92 -1.03 30.76
C LYS A 395 20.67 -0.18 30.96
N TRP A 396 19.51 -0.79 31.20
CA TRP A 396 18.43 -0.11 31.92
C TRP A 396 18.73 -0.09 33.42
N SER A 397 18.35 0.98 34.11
CA SER A 397 18.46 1.04 35.57
C SER A 397 17.38 0.21 36.26
N GLU A 398 16.21 0.09 35.63
CA GLU A 398 15.06 -0.68 36.10
C GLU A 398 14.43 -1.32 34.87
N GLY A 399 14.41 -2.65 34.77
CA GLY A 399 13.89 -3.31 33.58
C GLY A 399 14.09 -4.82 33.56
N PRO A 400 13.49 -5.50 32.58
CA PRO A 400 13.50 -6.97 32.45
C PRO A 400 14.90 -7.51 32.12
N THR A 401 15.03 -8.80 31.79
CA THR A 401 16.29 -9.32 31.25
C THR A 401 16.33 -9.13 29.72
N PHE A 402 17.51 -8.88 29.14
CA PHE A 402 17.70 -8.95 27.69
C PHE A 402 17.71 -10.43 27.26
N ASN A 403 16.53 -11.03 27.11
CA ASN A 403 16.31 -12.45 26.79
C ASN A 403 15.67 -12.68 25.40
N PHE A 404 15.73 -11.66 24.54
CA PHE A 404 15.34 -11.70 23.13
C PHE A 404 16.58 -11.79 22.22
N ASN A 405 16.39 -12.02 20.91
CA ASN A 405 17.49 -12.27 19.98
C ASN A 405 18.04 -11.00 19.33
N GLY A 406 17.22 -9.96 19.21
CA GLY A 406 17.62 -8.72 18.55
C GLY A 406 16.62 -7.61 18.81
N TYR A 407 16.92 -6.43 18.31
CA TYR A 407 15.95 -5.34 18.33
C TYR A 407 16.13 -4.44 17.12
N GLU A 408 15.07 -3.70 16.80
CA GLU A 408 15.03 -2.84 15.65
C GLU A 408 15.88 -1.58 15.86
N VAL A 409 17.00 -1.51 15.13
CA VAL A 409 17.92 -0.36 15.11
C VAL A 409 17.62 0.58 13.94
N VAL A 410 16.97 0.06 12.88
CA VAL A 410 16.50 0.83 11.72
C VAL A 410 14.99 0.64 11.60
N GLN A 411 14.25 1.63 12.09
CA GLN A 411 12.79 1.54 12.20
C GLN A 411 12.14 2.93 12.03
N PRO A 412 11.42 3.18 10.92
CA PRO A 412 10.81 4.49 10.64
C PRO A 412 9.75 4.94 11.66
N ALA A 413 9.16 4.02 12.44
CA ALA A 413 8.18 4.38 13.47
C ALA A 413 8.80 5.16 14.66
N ASN A 414 10.11 5.06 14.89
CA ASN A 414 10.77 5.73 16.01
C ASN A 414 10.94 7.24 15.75
N GLU A 415 10.32 8.07 16.59
CA GLU A 415 10.62 9.50 16.66
C GLU A 415 11.96 9.73 17.40
N THR A 416 13.06 9.53 16.68
CA THR A 416 14.43 9.69 17.20
C THR A 416 15.15 10.88 16.55
N PRO A 417 16.20 11.44 17.19
CA PRO A 417 16.91 12.61 16.68
C PRO A 417 17.57 12.37 15.31
N ASP A 418 18.01 11.14 15.05
CA ASP A 418 18.62 10.71 13.80
C ASP A 418 18.53 9.18 13.64
N PHE A 419 18.87 8.68 12.46
CA PHE A 419 18.82 7.25 12.12
C PHE A 419 19.83 6.38 12.88
N PHE A 420 20.87 6.96 13.48
CA PHE A 420 21.90 6.23 14.22
C PHE A 420 21.54 6.06 15.69
N TYR A 421 20.54 6.77 16.21
CA TYR A 421 20.23 6.80 17.64
C TYR A 421 20.09 5.40 18.27
N ALA A 422 19.26 4.53 17.69
CA ALA A 422 19.08 3.15 18.18
C ALA A 422 20.26 2.22 17.84
N LEU A 423 21.02 2.53 16.78
CA LEU A 423 22.22 1.80 16.40
C LEU A 423 23.38 2.04 17.38
N GLU A 424 23.57 3.28 17.84
CA GLU A 424 24.57 3.62 18.87
C GLU A 424 24.27 2.89 20.19
N ASP A 425 22.99 2.77 20.54
CA ASP A 425 22.58 1.98 21.71
C ASP A 425 22.96 0.51 21.56
N TRP A 426 22.85 -0.01 20.33
CA TRP A 426 23.16 -1.40 20.03
C TRP A 426 24.65 -1.64 20.20
N MET A 427 25.48 -0.69 19.75
CA MET A 427 26.93 -0.70 19.99
C MET A 427 27.25 -0.75 21.49
N SER A 428 26.54 0.01 22.32
CA SER A 428 26.74 -0.03 23.77
C SER A 428 26.31 -1.37 24.40
N VAL A 429 25.26 -2.00 23.86
CA VAL A 429 24.80 -3.33 24.29
C VAL A 429 25.83 -4.42 23.94
N ILE A 430 26.39 -4.40 22.72
CA ILE A 430 27.43 -5.37 22.33
C ILE A 430 28.77 -5.10 23.04
N ASN A 431 29.12 -3.83 23.31
CA ASN A 431 30.30 -3.47 24.12
C ASN A 431 30.20 -3.99 25.56
N ARG A 432 28.98 -4.17 26.07
CA ARG A 432 28.69 -4.80 27.37
C ARG A 432 28.83 -6.34 27.32
N GLY A 433 28.96 -6.94 26.14
CA GLY A 433 29.09 -8.39 25.93
C GLY A 433 27.78 -9.12 25.70
N LEU A 434 26.67 -8.41 25.47
CA LEU A 434 25.40 -9.03 25.07
C LEU A 434 25.41 -9.30 23.56
N LYS A 435 24.80 -10.42 23.15
CA LYS A 435 24.67 -10.82 21.75
C LYS A 435 23.23 -10.58 21.31
N LEU A 436 22.95 -9.36 20.85
CA LEU A 436 21.68 -9.01 20.23
C LEU A 436 21.92 -8.66 18.78
N THR A 437 21.08 -9.14 17.88
CA THR A 437 21.13 -8.84 16.46
C THR A 437 20.54 -7.46 16.19
N ALA A 438 21.26 -6.65 15.41
CA ALA A 438 20.74 -5.39 14.87
C ALA A 438 19.73 -5.71 13.74
N VAL A 439 18.48 -5.30 13.92
CA VAL A 439 17.40 -5.56 12.95
C VAL A 439 16.95 -4.27 12.27
N GLY A 440 16.73 -4.34 10.96
CA GLY A 440 16.00 -3.34 10.19
C GLY A 440 14.68 -3.93 9.71
N ALA A 441 13.58 -3.21 9.92
CA ALA A 441 12.24 -3.62 9.48
C ALA A 441 11.32 -2.40 9.33
N THR A 442 10.26 -2.52 8.54
CA THR A 442 9.47 -1.35 8.15
C THR A 442 8.31 -0.97 9.05
N ASP A 443 7.73 -1.94 9.77
CA ASP A 443 6.43 -1.73 10.43
C ASP A 443 5.35 -1.23 9.43
N SER A 444 5.37 -1.84 8.23
CA SER A 444 4.60 -1.33 7.09
C SER A 444 3.10 -1.62 7.22
N HIS A 445 2.32 -0.55 7.32
CA HIS A 445 0.85 -0.61 7.47
C HIS A 445 0.07 -0.23 6.20
N THR A 446 0.71 0.46 5.26
CA THR A 446 0.05 0.98 4.06
C THR A 446 0.67 0.43 2.77
N VAL A 447 -0.03 0.63 1.65
CA VAL A 447 0.53 0.39 0.31
C VAL A 447 1.45 1.55 -0.12
N ASN A 448 1.21 2.77 0.36
CA ASN A 448 2.00 3.94 -0.03
C ASN A 448 3.43 3.87 0.51
N ASP A 449 3.54 3.47 1.78
CA ASP A 449 4.80 3.28 2.48
C ASP A 449 5.37 1.93 2.03
N PRO A 450 6.51 1.92 1.31
CA PRO A 450 7.03 0.69 0.73
C PRO A 450 7.55 -0.27 1.80
N VAL A 451 7.16 -1.54 1.69
CA VAL A 451 7.67 -2.64 2.52
C VAL A 451 9.17 -2.79 2.25
N GLY A 452 9.95 -3.18 3.25
CA GLY A 452 11.38 -3.42 3.10
C GLY A 452 12.25 -2.18 2.89
N GLN A 453 11.75 -0.94 3.01
CA GLN A 453 12.64 0.25 2.93
C GLN A 453 13.65 0.28 4.07
N ALA A 454 13.26 -0.21 5.24
CA ALA A 454 14.16 -0.72 6.25
C ALA A 454 14.08 -2.25 6.20
N ARG A 455 15.22 -2.93 6.05
CA ARG A 455 15.29 -4.39 5.93
C ARG A 455 16.50 -4.94 6.63
N THR A 456 16.52 -6.24 6.82
CA THR A 456 17.67 -6.98 7.33
C THR A 456 18.17 -7.92 6.24
N TYR A 457 19.45 -7.80 5.89
CA TYR A 457 20.15 -8.74 5.04
C TYR A 457 20.66 -9.90 5.89
N LEU A 458 20.24 -11.12 5.56
CA LEU A 458 20.57 -12.33 6.32
C LEU A 458 21.60 -13.15 5.53
N ASN A 459 22.71 -13.53 6.16
CA ASN A 459 23.68 -14.43 5.52
C ASN A 459 22.98 -15.74 5.12
N SER A 460 23.21 -16.16 3.88
CA SER A 460 22.54 -17.29 3.25
C SER A 460 23.51 -18.13 2.43
N HIS A 461 23.27 -19.44 2.40
CA HIS A 461 23.97 -20.35 1.49
C HIS A 461 23.47 -20.27 0.04
N THR A 462 22.39 -19.54 -0.23
CA THR A 462 21.71 -19.48 -1.53
C THR A 462 21.06 -18.11 -1.78
N ASP A 463 21.12 -17.66 -3.03
CA ASP A 463 20.35 -16.50 -3.54
C ASP A 463 19.09 -16.94 -4.28
N ASN A 464 18.89 -18.25 -4.45
CA ASN A 464 17.68 -18.80 -5.06
C ASN A 464 16.58 -18.89 -3.99
N ILE A 465 15.54 -18.07 -4.14
CA ILE A 465 14.34 -18.06 -3.30
C ILE A 465 13.82 -19.48 -3.07
N SER A 466 13.68 -20.33 -4.09
CA SER A 466 13.13 -21.68 -3.93
C SER A 466 13.94 -22.63 -3.03
N HIS A 467 15.19 -22.28 -2.73
CA HIS A 467 16.10 -23.07 -1.88
C HIS A 467 16.30 -22.47 -0.49
N ILE A 468 15.67 -21.33 -0.17
CA ILE A 468 15.78 -20.71 1.17
C ILE A 468 15.34 -21.70 2.25
N ASP A 469 16.23 -21.97 3.20
CA ASP A 469 15.95 -22.76 4.40
C ASP A 469 15.48 -21.84 5.53
N ARG A 470 14.26 -22.06 6.01
CA ARG A 470 13.70 -21.31 7.15
C ARG A 470 14.57 -21.43 8.40
N GLN A 471 15.21 -22.58 8.62
CA GLN A 471 16.08 -22.75 9.78
C GLN A 471 17.35 -21.91 9.67
N GLU A 472 17.89 -21.72 8.47
CA GLU A 472 19.01 -20.78 8.27
C GLU A 472 18.58 -19.33 8.56
N VAL A 473 17.39 -18.94 8.13
CA VAL A 473 16.81 -17.61 8.44
C VAL A 473 16.75 -17.39 9.95
N TYR A 474 16.21 -18.34 10.71
CA TYR A 474 16.11 -18.20 12.18
C TYR A 474 17.51 -18.16 12.83
N ARG A 475 18.43 -18.99 12.35
CA ARG A 475 19.83 -18.98 12.79
C ARG A 475 20.52 -17.65 12.49
N ALA A 476 20.23 -17.01 11.36
CA ALA A 476 20.82 -15.71 11.03
C ALA A 476 20.46 -14.65 12.09
N PHE A 477 19.20 -14.60 12.53
CA PHE A 477 18.79 -13.72 13.62
C PHE A 477 19.33 -14.13 14.99
N THR A 478 19.38 -15.42 15.31
CA THR A 478 19.79 -15.88 16.65
C THR A 478 21.31 -15.90 16.85
N GLU A 479 22.08 -16.01 15.76
CA GLU A 479 23.55 -16.07 15.77
C GLU A 479 24.20 -14.72 15.40
N GLY A 480 23.42 -13.70 15.02
CA GLY A 480 23.92 -12.39 14.62
C GLY A 480 24.42 -12.29 13.19
N ARG A 481 24.20 -13.33 12.35
CA ARG A 481 24.64 -13.37 10.94
C ARG A 481 23.74 -12.52 10.03
N ALA A 482 23.57 -11.25 10.38
CA ALA A 482 22.60 -10.34 9.78
C ALA A 482 23.09 -8.88 9.77
N THR A 483 22.53 -8.05 8.90
CA THR A 483 22.81 -6.61 8.89
C THR A 483 21.56 -5.80 8.54
N ALA A 484 21.24 -4.82 9.38
CA ALA A 484 20.19 -3.85 9.13
C ALA A 484 20.59 -2.85 8.04
N SER A 485 19.66 -2.50 7.16
CA SER A 485 19.83 -1.52 6.09
C SER A 485 18.58 -0.66 5.91
N ALA A 486 18.78 0.60 5.53
CA ALA A 486 17.75 1.48 4.98
C ALA A 486 18.23 2.18 3.69
N GLY A 487 18.79 1.40 2.76
CA GLY A 487 19.13 1.85 1.41
C GLY A 487 20.60 1.68 1.00
N ILE A 488 21.50 1.40 1.95
CA ILE A 488 22.90 1.08 1.67
C ILE A 488 23.16 -0.36 2.06
N PHE A 489 23.74 -1.12 1.14
CA PHE A 489 24.33 -2.43 1.41
C PHE A 489 25.85 -2.33 1.24
N ALA A 490 26.60 -2.94 2.15
CA ALA A 490 28.05 -2.96 2.09
C ALA A 490 28.57 -4.21 2.75
N ILE A 491 29.52 -4.89 2.09
CA ILE A 491 30.25 -6.02 2.68
C ILE A 491 31.52 -5.48 3.33
N LEU A 492 31.56 -5.48 4.67
CA LEU A 492 32.74 -5.07 5.43
C LEU A 492 33.60 -6.28 5.78
N LYS A 493 34.92 -6.15 5.56
CA LYS A 493 35.93 -7.10 6.02
C LYS A 493 36.98 -6.38 6.85
N ILE A 494 37.19 -6.83 8.07
CA ILE A 494 38.25 -6.32 8.97
C ILE A 494 39.39 -7.32 8.98
N ASN A 495 40.59 -6.83 8.61
CA ASN A 495 41.82 -7.63 8.55
C ASN A 495 41.68 -8.93 7.76
N GLU A 496 40.82 -8.96 6.73
CA GLU A 496 40.52 -10.14 5.90
C GLU A 496 39.90 -11.35 6.65
N HIS A 497 39.72 -11.27 7.97
CA HIS A 497 39.32 -12.40 8.81
C HIS A 497 37.91 -12.25 9.40
N PHE A 498 37.46 -11.01 9.62
CA PHE A 498 36.17 -10.75 10.23
C PHE A 498 35.24 -10.12 9.20
N GLY A 499 34.11 -10.77 8.91
CA GLY A 499 33.06 -10.25 8.05
C GLY A 499 32.01 -9.45 8.83
N MET A 500 31.08 -8.83 8.11
CA MET A 500 29.85 -8.28 8.69
C MET A 500 28.92 -9.40 9.17
N GLY A 501 28.16 -9.15 10.24
CA GLY A 501 27.22 -10.10 10.83
C GLY A 501 27.90 -11.00 11.85
#